data_AF-A0A8J2W187-F1
#
_entry.id   AF-A0A8J2W187-F1
#
_cell.length_a   1.000
_cell.length_b   1.000
_cell.length_c   1.000
_cell.angle_alpha   90.00
_cell.angle_beta   90.00
_cell.angle_gamma   90.00
#
_symmetry.space_group_name_H-M   'P 1'
#
loop_
_entity.id
_entity.type
_entity.pdbx_description
1 polymer ?
#
loop_
_entity_poly.entity_id
_entity_poly.type
_entity_poly.pdbx_seq_one_letter_code
_entity_poly.pdbx_strand_id
1 'polypeptide(L)'
;MPTLANKMNLVCNRKRKRTISRERKRYHPLKKWKITSTEPTVEERDIIRRLSGNGVSHIVEHIFSYLDYKSLSNAENVSSEWCEILKNERIWKSLIKRNIVVDPVWRSMFCKIKKCGDAELVVSDDAYMSRKIAKDIGKLHQQFVDLMSSSVSLLSSSVKLISKVLDMLKVVGFGVRDSYESDSEDD
;
A
#
# COMPACT_ATOMS: atom_id res chain seq x y z
N MET A 1 1.23 -23.13 55.60
CA MET A 1 2.67 -22.89 55.35
C MET A 1 2.89 -22.71 53.85
N PRO A 2 3.25 -21.52 53.33
CA PRO A 2 3.48 -21.35 51.90
C PRO A 2 4.76 -22.10 51.47
N THR A 3 4.64 -22.95 50.44
CA THR A 3 5.71 -23.80 49.91
C THR A 3 6.86 -22.98 49.32
N LEU A 4 8.09 -23.54 49.34
CA LEU A 4 9.33 -22.86 48.91
C LEU A 4 9.21 -22.24 47.50
N ALA A 5 8.52 -22.93 46.59
CA ALA A 5 8.23 -22.47 45.23
C ALA A 5 7.41 -21.17 45.18
N ASN A 6 6.48 -20.98 46.12
CA ASN A 6 5.63 -19.79 46.19
C ASN A 6 6.43 -18.56 46.69
N LYS A 7 7.39 -18.80 47.59
CA LYS A 7 8.33 -17.77 48.08
C LYS A 7 9.28 -17.31 46.98
N MET A 8 9.77 -18.23 46.14
CA MET A 8 10.62 -17.91 44.98
C MET A 8 9.88 -17.09 43.92
N ASN A 9 8.62 -17.44 43.61
CA ASN A 9 7.79 -16.69 42.66
C ASN A 9 7.51 -15.24 43.12
N LEU A 10 7.21 -15.02 44.40
CA LEU A 10 7.02 -13.68 44.97
C LEU A 10 8.30 -12.83 44.90
N VAL A 11 9.47 -13.43 45.10
CA VAL A 11 10.77 -12.75 45.01
C VAL A 11 11.09 -12.37 43.56
N CYS A 12 10.86 -13.27 42.60
CA CYS A 12 11.03 -12.98 41.17
C CYS A 12 10.09 -11.87 40.70
N ASN A 13 8.84 -11.88 41.17
CA ASN A 13 7.84 -10.87 40.80
C ASN A 13 8.14 -9.50 41.44
N ARG A 14 8.62 -9.47 42.69
CA ARG A 14 9.13 -8.24 43.33
C ARG A 14 10.37 -7.68 42.63
N LYS A 15 11.30 -8.53 42.19
CA LYS A 15 12.48 -8.11 41.42
C LYS A 15 12.09 -7.51 40.07
N ARG A 16 11.18 -8.15 39.32
CA ARG A 16 10.61 -7.61 38.06
C ARG A 16 9.89 -6.27 38.23
N LYS A 17 9.10 -6.11 39.28
CA LYS A 17 8.41 -4.83 39.56
C LYS A 17 9.39 -3.70 39.90
N ARG A 18 10.50 -4.02 40.57
CA ARG A 18 11.56 -3.04 40.89
C ARG A 18 12.38 -2.63 39.66
N THR A 19 12.66 -3.55 38.73
CA THR A 19 13.38 -3.21 37.48
C THR A 19 12.53 -2.31 36.59
N ILE A 20 11.24 -2.63 36.38
CA ILE A 20 10.31 -1.78 35.60
C ILE A 20 10.14 -0.39 36.24
N SER A 21 10.09 -0.31 37.57
CA SER A 21 9.99 0.97 38.28
C SER A 21 11.25 1.84 38.16
N ARG A 22 12.45 1.24 38.12
CA ARG A 22 13.71 1.96 37.86
C ARG A 22 13.85 2.36 36.39
N GLU A 23 13.35 1.55 35.47
CA GLU A 23 13.31 1.84 34.03
C GLU A 23 12.42 3.06 33.74
N ARG A 24 11.22 3.12 34.34
CA ARG A 24 10.29 4.26 34.21
C ARG A 24 10.85 5.58 34.74
N LYS A 25 11.80 5.53 35.69
CA LYS A 25 12.50 6.73 36.20
C LYS A 25 13.67 7.19 35.34
N ARG A 26 14.14 6.36 34.40
CA ARG A 26 15.18 6.72 33.42
C ARG A 26 14.64 7.37 32.15
N TYR A 27 13.33 7.28 31.92
CA TYR A 27 12.70 8.10 30.91
C TYR A 27 12.46 9.48 31.51
N HIS A 28 13.28 10.44 31.07
CA HIS A 28 12.84 11.82 31.12
C HIS A 28 11.46 11.88 30.45
N PRO A 29 10.45 12.54 31.06
CA PRO A 29 9.21 12.79 30.34
C PRO A 29 9.60 13.39 29.00
N LEU A 30 9.20 12.75 27.90
CA LEU A 30 9.33 13.35 26.58
C LEU A 30 8.79 14.77 26.75
N LYS A 31 9.64 15.77 26.47
CA LYS A 31 9.26 17.18 26.59
C LYS A 31 7.87 17.28 26.00
N LYS A 32 6.87 17.65 26.82
CA LYS A 32 5.49 17.86 26.33
C LYS A 32 5.63 18.62 25.03
N TRP A 33 5.12 18.04 23.94
CA TRP A 33 5.10 18.69 22.65
C TRP A 33 4.33 20.00 22.88
N LYS A 34 5.07 21.10 23.07
CA LYS A 34 4.49 22.43 23.05
C LYS A 34 4.08 22.59 21.60
N ILE A 35 2.79 22.45 21.33
CA ILE A 35 2.19 22.96 20.12
C ILE A 35 2.44 24.46 20.19
N THR A 36 3.55 24.93 19.61
CA THR A 36 3.80 26.35 19.41
C THR A 36 2.69 26.84 18.49
N SER A 37 1.99 27.89 18.91
CA SER A 37 0.82 28.47 18.25
C SER A 37 1.06 28.96 16.81
N THR A 38 2.28 28.87 16.29
CA THR A 38 2.58 29.10 14.88
C THR A 38 2.38 27.78 14.15
N GLU A 39 1.23 27.63 13.49
CA GLU A 39 1.07 26.57 12.50
C GLU A 39 2.25 26.65 11.52
N PRO A 40 3.03 25.57 11.36
CA PRO A 40 4.14 25.60 10.42
C PRO A 40 3.57 25.91 9.04
N THR A 41 4.20 26.87 8.35
CA THR A 41 3.78 27.25 7.00
C THR A 41 3.86 26.01 6.09
N VAL A 42 3.08 25.98 5.02
CA VAL A 42 3.01 24.82 4.11
C VAL A 42 4.42 24.40 3.64
N GLU A 43 5.30 25.37 3.47
CA GLU A 43 6.71 25.22 3.06
C GLU A 43 7.57 24.55 4.14
N GLU A 44 7.33 24.83 5.43
CA GLU A 44 8.07 24.20 6.56
C GLU A 44 7.74 22.71 6.73
N ARG A 45 6.58 22.29 6.20
CA ARG A 45 6.13 20.90 6.19
C ARG A 45 6.62 20.10 4.98
N ASP A 46 7.23 20.73 3.98
CA ASP A 46 7.76 20.00 2.82
C ASP A 46 9.06 19.26 3.19
N ILE A 47 8.89 18.00 3.58
CA ILE A 47 9.98 17.08 3.94
C ILE A 47 10.93 16.87 2.75
N ILE A 48 10.41 16.83 1.52
CA ILE A 48 11.21 16.55 0.32
C ILE A 48 12.14 17.72 0.02
N ARG A 49 11.62 18.95 0.03
CA ARG A 49 12.42 20.16 -0.15
C ARG A 49 13.49 20.29 0.94
N ARG A 50 13.14 20.03 2.20
CA ARG A 50 14.08 20.10 3.33
C ARG A 50 15.19 19.05 3.22
N LEU A 51 14.85 17.82 2.86
CA LEU A 51 15.85 16.76 2.68
C LEU A 51 16.76 17.04 1.50
N SER A 52 16.20 17.55 0.39
CA SER A 52 16.97 17.93 -0.80
C SER A 52 17.94 19.07 -0.50
N GLY A 53 17.48 20.15 0.16
CA GLY A 53 18.30 21.31 0.52
C GLY A 53 19.39 21.00 1.55
N ASN A 54 19.20 19.99 2.40
CA ASN A 54 20.19 19.54 3.38
C ASN A 54 21.24 18.56 2.78
N GLY A 55 21.22 18.33 1.46
CA GLY A 55 22.18 17.45 0.78
C GLY A 55 21.89 15.95 0.95
N VAL A 56 20.69 15.58 1.43
CA VAL A 56 20.30 14.20 1.70
C VAL A 56 19.40 13.65 0.59
N SER A 57 19.75 13.96 -0.66
CA SER A 57 18.97 13.61 -1.86
C SER A 57 18.75 12.11 -2.05
N HIS A 58 19.67 11.27 -1.59
CA HIS A 58 19.53 9.82 -1.66
C HIS A 58 18.35 9.28 -0.85
N ILE A 59 18.00 9.91 0.28
CA ILE A 59 16.81 9.52 1.06
C ILE A 59 15.55 9.91 0.30
N VAL A 60 15.55 11.07 -0.37
CA VAL A 60 14.44 11.52 -1.20
C VAL A 60 14.20 10.54 -2.35
N GLU A 61 15.25 10.11 -3.05
CA GLU A 61 15.16 9.07 -4.08
C GLU A 61 14.58 7.76 -3.52
N HIS A 62 15.01 7.38 -2.31
CA HIS A 62 14.50 6.19 -1.64
C HIS A 62 13.02 6.30 -1.28
N ILE A 63 12.56 7.47 -0.79
CA ILE A 63 11.14 7.75 -0.53
C ILE A 63 10.33 7.59 -1.83
N PHE A 64 10.77 8.23 -2.93
CA PHE A 64 10.08 8.12 -4.21
C PHE A 64 10.09 6.70 -4.79
N SER A 65 11.11 5.89 -4.48
CA SER A 65 11.18 4.50 -4.95
C SER A 65 10.05 3.59 -4.43
N TYR A 66 9.43 3.95 -3.30
CA TYR A 66 8.29 3.23 -2.75
C TYR A 66 6.96 3.55 -3.43
N LEU A 67 6.90 4.64 -4.18
CA LEU A 67 5.65 5.06 -4.81
C LEU A 67 5.30 4.19 -6.02
N ASP A 68 4.00 4.06 -6.25
CA ASP A 68 3.44 3.48 -7.46
C ASP A 68 3.43 4.51 -8.60
N TYR A 69 3.13 4.05 -9.81
CA TYR A 69 3.08 4.91 -10.99
C TYR A 69 2.12 6.11 -10.78
N LYS A 70 0.95 5.87 -10.20
CA LYS A 70 -0.06 6.92 -9.99
C LYS A 70 0.43 7.97 -9.01
N SER A 71 0.98 7.56 -7.87
CA SER A 71 1.54 8.50 -6.89
C SER A 71 2.76 9.23 -7.44
N LEU A 72 3.62 8.59 -8.22
CA LEU A 72 4.73 9.26 -8.90
C LEU A 72 4.25 10.30 -9.91
N SER A 73 3.24 9.98 -10.72
CA SER A 73 2.64 10.93 -11.66
C SER A 73 2.00 12.11 -10.95
N ASN A 74 1.38 11.89 -9.78
CA ASN A 74 0.84 12.97 -8.97
C ASN A 74 1.96 13.82 -8.34
N ALA A 75 3.04 13.18 -7.89
CA ALA A 75 4.20 13.82 -7.28
C ALA A 75 4.90 14.80 -8.25
N GLU A 76 4.93 14.52 -9.55
CA GLU A 76 5.45 15.44 -10.56
C GLU A 76 4.64 16.75 -10.66
N ASN A 77 3.37 16.74 -10.29
CA ASN A 77 2.48 17.90 -10.37
C ASN A 77 2.42 18.72 -9.07
N VAL A 78 3.12 18.29 -8.00
CA VAL A 78 3.10 18.96 -6.70
C VAL A 78 3.87 20.29 -6.76
N SER A 79 5.10 20.28 -7.26
CA SER A 79 5.93 21.47 -7.42
C SER A 79 7.03 21.28 -8.46
N SER A 80 7.66 22.37 -8.91
CA SER A 80 8.78 22.33 -9.85
C SER A 80 9.98 21.55 -9.28
N GLU A 81 10.27 21.70 -7.99
CA GLU A 81 11.37 21.00 -7.31
C GLU A 81 11.14 19.49 -7.29
N TRP A 82 9.91 19.04 -7.00
CA TRP A 82 9.56 17.62 -7.03
C TRP A 82 9.67 17.07 -8.45
N CYS A 83 9.21 17.83 -9.45
CA CYS A 83 9.35 17.48 -10.85
C CYS A 83 10.82 17.36 -11.27
N GLU A 84 11.70 18.24 -10.79
CA GLU A 84 13.14 18.19 -11.05
C GLU A 84 13.79 16.96 -10.43
N ILE A 85 13.46 16.64 -9.18
CA ILE A 85 13.95 15.41 -8.54
C ILE A 85 13.46 14.17 -9.29
N LEU A 86 12.20 14.18 -9.74
CA LEU A 86 11.60 13.10 -10.52
C LEU A 86 12.08 13.06 -11.98
N LYS A 87 12.84 14.05 -12.47
CA LYS A 87 13.58 13.90 -13.74
C LYS A 87 14.71 12.88 -13.59
N ASN A 88 15.17 12.58 -12.38
CA ASN A 88 16.22 11.59 -12.16
C ASN A 88 15.77 10.19 -12.60
N GLU A 89 16.60 9.56 -13.43
CA GLU A 89 16.30 8.26 -14.04
C GLU A 89 16.19 7.12 -13.03
N ARG A 90 16.95 7.21 -11.93
CA ARG A 90 17.07 6.13 -10.93
C ARG A 90 15.73 5.74 -10.32
N ILE A 91 14.84 6.71 -10.12
CA ILE A 91 13.50 6.49 -9.54
C ILE A 91 12.65 5.67 -10.52
N TRP A 92 12.60 6.06 -11.80
CA TRP A 92 11.84 5.36 -12.83
C TRP A 92 12.42 3.99 -13.18
N LYS A 93 13.76 3.85 -13.21
CA LYS A 93 14.44 2.56 -13.34
C LYS A 93 14.09 1.63 -12.17
N SER A 94 14.05 2.14 -10.94
CA SER A 94 13.64 1.36 -9.76
C SER A 94 12.18 0.92 -9.85
N LEU A 95 11.27 1.80 -10.27
CA LEU A 95 9.86 1.49 -10.51
C LEU A 95 9.71 0.33 -11.52
N ILE A 96 10.38 0.41 -12.67
CA ILE A 96 10.36 -0.66 -13.69
C ILE A 96 10.89 -1.97 -13.11
N LYS A 97 12.06 -1.95 -12.46
CA LYS A 97 12.66 -3.16 -11.87
C LYS A 97 11.72 -3.82 -10.87
N ARG A 98 11.14 -3.03 -9.96
CA ARG A 98 10.19 -3.51 -8.96
C ARG A 98 8.95 -4.11 -9.62
N ASN A 99 8.33 -3.40 -10.55
CA ASN A 99 7.08 -3.84 -11.17
C ASN A 99 7.25 -5.04 -12.10
N ILE A 100 8.39 -5.21 -12.77
CA ILE A 100 8.68 -6.41 -13.57
C ILE A 100 8.73 -7.67 -12.68
N VAL A 101 9.20 -7.54 -11.44
CA VAL A 101 9.31 -8.66 -10.49
C VAL A 101 7.96 -8.95 -9.84
N VAL A 102 7.23 -7.91 -9.42
CA VAL A 102 5.99 -8.05 -8.65
C VAL A 102 4.80 -8.37 -9.54
N ASP A 103 4.73 -7.80 -10.74
CA ASP A 103 3.54 -7.84 -11.59
C ASP A 103 3.80 -8.51 -12.96
N PRO A 104 3.22 -9.70 -13.20
CA PRO A 104 3.35 -10.42 -14.47
C PRO A 104 2.85 -9.65 -15.70
N VAL A 105 1.83 -8.81 -15.54
CA VAL A 105 1.26 -7.99 -16.62
C VAL A 105 2.25 -6.91 -17.02
N TRP A 106 2.84 -6.21 -16.05
CA TRP A 106 3.93 -5.25 -16.29
C TRP A 106 5.10 -5.90 -17.01
N ARG A 107 5.53 -7.09 -16.55
CA ARG A 107 6.60 -7.84 -17.20
C ARG A 107 6.28 -8.19 -18.64
N SER A 108 5.07 -8.66 -18.92
CA SER A 108 4.62 -9.01 -20.27
C SER A 108 4.61 -7.79 -21.19
N MET A 109 4.07 -6.65 -20.73
CA MET A 109 4.06 -5.39 -21.48
C MET A 109 5.48 -4.90 -21.76
N PHE A 110 6.34 -4.90 -20.75
CA PHE A 110 7.74 -4.49 -20.89
C PHE A 110 8.51 -5.41 -21.87
N CYS A 111 8.34 -6.73 -21.76
CA CYS A 111 8.95 -7.68 -22.68
C CYS A 111 8.45 -7.50 -24.12
N LYS A 112 7.17 -7.19 -24.34
CA LYS A 112 6.63 -6.90 -25.68
C LYS A 112 7.24 -5.65 -26.29
N ILE A 113 7.34 -4.57 -25.50
CA ILE A 113 8.00 -3.32 -25.93
C ILE A 113 9.46 -3.59 -26.26
N LYS A 114 10.17 -4.35 -25.42
CA LYS A 114 11.58 -4.69 -25.64
C LYS A 114 11.81 -5.65 -26.82
N LYS A 115 10.91 -6.61 -27.05
CA LYS A 115 11.00 -7.59 -28.16
C LYS A 115 10.61 -7.02 -29.53
N CYS A 116 9.95 -5.86 -29.57
CA CYS A 116 9.63 -5.16 -30.82
C CYS A 116 10.84 -4.37 -31.37
N GLY A 117 11.88 -4.18 -30.56
CA GLY A 117 13.21 -3.77 -31.03
C GLY A 117 14.06 -5.02 -31.21
N ASP A 118 14.73 -5.16 -32.35
CA ASP A 118 15.59 -6.29 -32.66
C ASP A 118 16.62 -6.58 -31.55
N ALA A 119 17.08 -7.83 -31.54
CA ALA A 119 18.22 -8.28 -30.77
C ALA A 119 19.32 -7.21 -30.72
N GLU A 120 19.85 -6.95 -29.52
CA GLU A 120 20.95 -6.00 -29.29
C GLU A 120 20.58 -4.51 -29.09
N LEU A 121 19.50 -4.24 -28.34
CA LEU A 121 19.49 -3.03 -27.51
C LEU A 121 20.40 -3.27 -26.30
N VAL A 122 21.70 -3.01 -26.53
CA VAL A 122 22.58 -2.42 -25.51
C VAL A 122 21.70 -1.50 -24.65
N VAL A 123 21.85 -1.63 -23.34
CA VAL A 123 21.29 -0.69 -22.38
C VAL A 123 21.79 0.70 -22.78
N SER A 124 21.09 1.37 -23.70
CA SER A 124 21.28 2.79 -23.93
C SER A 124 20.80 3.38 -22.63
N ASP A 125 21.75 3.84 -21.81
CA ASP A 125 21.53 4.55 -20.55
C ASP A 125 20.88 5.92 -20.80
N ASP A 126 19.97 6.01 -21.78
CA ASP A 126 19.23 7.21 -22.08
C ASP A 126 18.12 7.38 -21.05
N ALA A 127 18.41 8.26 -20.09
CA ALA A 127 17.53 8.66 -19.00
C ALA A 127 16.09 9.02 -19.42
N TYR A 128 15.96 9.54 -20.64
CA TYR A 128 14.69 9.88 -21.24
C TYR A 128 13.82 8.66 -21.60
N MET A 129 14.45 7.58 -22.10
CA MET A 129 13.75 6.37 -22.53
C MET A 129 13.17 5.61 -21.35
N SER A 130 13.92 5.48 -20.25
CA SER A 130 13.44 4.81 -19.03
C SER A 130 12.19 5.47 -18.43
N ARG A 131 12.15 6.82 -18.38
CA ARG A 131 10.99 7.56 -17.88
C ARG A 131 9.80 7.46 -18.81
N LYS A 132 10.02 7.59 -20.13
CA LYS A 132 8.95 7.51 -21.13
C LYS A 132 8.28 6.13 -21.12
N ILE A 133 9.09 5.07 -21.15
CA ILE A 133 8.60 3.68 -21.08
C ILE A 133 7.84 3.43 -19.77
N ALA A 134 8.38 3.86 -18.63
CA ALA A 134 7.71 3.72 -17.34
C ALA A 134 6.34 4.42 -17.32
N LYS A 135 6.25 5.61 -17.95
CA LYS A 135 4.99 6.35 -18.05
C LYS A 135 3.98 5.68 -18.96
N ASP A 136 4.41 5.23 -20.14
CA ASP A 136 3.51 4.62 -21.12
C ASP A 136 2.95 3.29 -20.58
N ILE A 137 3.81 2.43 -20.02
CA ILE A 137 3.37 1.16 -19.38
C ILE A 137 2.52 1.45 -18.14
N GLY A 138 2.97 2.37 -17.28
CA GLY A 138 2.28 2.70 -16.04
C GLY A 138 0.87 3.25 -16.29
N LYS A 139 0.71 4.10 -17.30
CA LYS A 139 -0.59 4.64 -17.70
C LYS A 139 -1.54 3.53 -18.16
N LEU A 140 -1.07 2.67 -19.06
CA LEU A 140 -1.86 1.56 -19.58
C LEU A 140 -2.25 0.58 -18.46
N HIS A 141 -1.29 0.25 -17.60
CA HIS A 141 -1.52 -0.63 -16.46
C HIS A 141 -2.54 -0.03 -15.49
N GLN A 142 -2.44 1.27 -15.17
CA GLN A 142 -3.40 1.92 -14.29
C GLN A 142 -4.81 1.94 -14.88
N GLN A 143 -4.94 2.20 -16.19
CA GLN A 143 -6.23 2.13 -16.88
C GLN A 143 -6.84 0.72 -16.81
N PHE A 144 -6.02 -0.32 -16.96
CA PHE A 144 -6.45 -1.70 -16.80
C PHE A 144 -6.91 -1.99 -15.37
N VAL A 145 -6.14 -1.56 -14.35
CA VAL A 145 -6.51 -1.71 -12.93
C VAL A 145 -7.82 -1.01 -12.62
N ASP A 146 -7.99 0.22 -13.09
CA ASP A 146 -9.21 1.02 -12.88
C ASP A 146 -10.42 0.35 -13.56
N LEU A 147 -10.25 -0.17 -14.78
CA LEU A 147 -11.28 -0.93 -15.48
C LEU A 147 -11.68 -2.20 -14.71
N MET A 148 -10.71 -2.98 -14.24
CA MET A 148 -10.97 -4.18 -13.46
C MET A 148 -11.69 -3.84 -12.15
N SER A 149 -11.26 -2.80 -11.44
CA SER A 149 -11.92 -2.33 -10.21
C SER A 149 -13.38 -1.91 -10.46
N SER A 150 -13.66 -1.26 -11.59
CA SER A 150 -15.02 -0.86 -11.95
C SER A 150 -15.94 -2.05 -12.20
N SER A 151 -15.45 -3.08 -12.92
CA SER A 151 -16.22 -4.29 -13.22
C SER A 151 -16.53 -5.11 -11.96
N VAL A 152 -15.57 -5.26 -11.05
CA VAL A 152 -15.77 -5.92 -9.75
C VAL A 152 -16.80 -5.16 -8.90
N SER A 153 -16.77 -3.82 -8.94
CA SER A 153 -17.74 -2.98 -8.22
C SER A 153 -19.16 -3.12 -8.77
N LEU A 154 -19.31 -3.21 -10.10
CA LEU A 154 -20.59 -3.47 -10.76
C LEU A 154 -21.13 -4.84 -10.36
N LEU A 155 -20.33 -5.90 -10.45
CA LEU A 155 -20.72 -7.25 -10.03
C LEU A 155 -21.11 -7.30 -8.56
N SER A 156 -20.34 -6.66 -7.67
CA SER A 156 -20.68 -6.56 -6.24
C SER A 156 -22.04 -5.89 -6.03
N SER A 157 -22.32 -4.82 -6.79
CA SER A 157 -23.59 -4.11 -6.71
C SER A 157 -24.76 -4.93 -7.25
N SER A 158 -24.57 -5.65 -8.35
CA SER A 158 -25.55 -6.57 -8.92
C SER A 158 -25.87 -7.72 -7.96
N VAL A 159 -24.86 -8.33 -7.33
CA VAL A 159 -25.05 -9.39 -6.33
C VAL A 159 -25.84 -8.88 -5.12
N LYS A 160 -25.55 -7.65 -4.65
CA LYS A 160 -26.31 -7.00 -3.58
C LYS A 160 -27.76 -6.75 -3.97
N LEU A 161 -28.03 -6.34 -5.21
CA LEU A 161 -29.39 -6.16 -5.73
C LEU A 161 -30.14 -7.49 -5.80
N ILE A 162 -29.51 -8.54 -6.33
CA ILE A 162 -30.12 -9.88 -6.40
C ILE A 162 -30.43 -10.40 -4.99
N SER A 163 -29.51 -10.26 -4.04
CA SER A 163 -29.75 -10.64 -2.64
C SER A 163 -30.94 -9.89 -2.06
N LYS A 164 -31.04 -8.57 -2.26
CA LYS A 164 -32.19 -7.77 -1.81
C LYS A 164 -33.50 -8.23 -2.45
N VAL A 165 -33.49 -8.56 -3.76
CA VAL A 165 -34.67 -9.08 -4.46
C VAL A 165 -35.09 -10.44 -3.88
N LEU A 166 -34.13 -11.34 -3.65
CA LEU A 166 -34.40 -12.64 -3.02
C LEU A 166 -34.94 -12.49 -1.59
N ASP A 167 -34.41 -11.54 -0.81
CA ASP A 167 -34.92 -11.25 0.54
C ASP A 167 -36.35 -10.69 0.50
N MET A 168 -36.65 -9.80 -0.46
CA MET A 168 -38.03 -9.34 -0.65
C MET A 168 -38.98 -10.47 -1.08
N LEU A 169 -38.54 -11.38 -1.96
CA LEU A 169 -39.36 -12.53 -2.37
C LEU A 169 -39.65 -13.49 -1.21
N LYS A 170 -38.69 -13.67 -0.29
CA LYS A 170 -38.92 -14.42 0.96
C LYS A 170 -39.92 -13.73 1.88
N VAL A 171 -39.86 -12.41 2.00
CA VAL A 171 -40.82 -11.62 2.81
C VAL A 171 -42.23 -11.63 2.22
N VAL A 172 -42.35 -11.66 0.88
CA VAL A 172 -43.64 -11.71 0.16
C VAL A 172 -44.27 -13.11 0.15
N GLY A 173 -43.59 -14.13 0.71
CA GLY A 173 -44.17 -15.46 0.90
C GLY A 173 -44.19 -16.36 -0.34
N PHE A 174 -43.33 -16.11 -1.34
CA PHE A 174 -43.07 -17.07 -2.41
C PHE A 174 -42.19 -18.21 -1.87
N GLY A 175 -42.79 -19.13 -1.10
CA GLY A 175 -42.17 -20.38 -0.71
C GLY A 175 -42.03 -21.30 -1.92
N VAL A 176 -40.80 -21.62 -2.32
CA VAL A 176 -40.55 -22.81 -3.14
C VAL A 176 -40.98 -24.00 -2.29
N ARG A 177 -42.09 -24.63 -2.69
CA ARG A 177 -42.68 -25.77 -1.99
C ARG A 177 -41.81 -26.99 -2.25
N ASP A 178 -40.85 -27.25 -1.37
CA ASP A 178 -40.10 -28.52 -1.36
C ASP A 178 -41.10 -29.66 -1.11
N SER A 179 -41.54 -30.28 -2.21
CA SER A 179 -42.48 -31.40 -2.19
C SER A 179 -41.66 -32.67 -2.37
N TYR A 180 -41.06 -33.16 -1.28
CA TYR A 180 -40.54 -34.52 -1.17
C TYR A 180 -41.36 -35.23 -0.10
N GLU A 181 -42.64 -35.47 -0.40
CA GLU A 181 -43.47 -36.34 0.41
C GLU A 181 -43.06 -37.78 0.07
N SER A 182 -42.16 -38.31 0.89
CA SER A 182 -41.83 -39.73 0.91
C SER A 182 -42.92 -40.41 1.73
N ASP A 183 -43.90 -40.99 1.06
CA ASP A 183 -44.78 -41.97 1.70
C ASP A 183 -44.02 -43.29 1.81
N SER A 184 -43.37 -43.44 2.96
CA SER A 184 -42.98 -44.73 3.52
C SER A 184 -44.17 -45.32 4.26
N GLU A 185 -44.54 -46.54 3.86
CA GLU A 185 -45.03 -47.69 4.66
C GLU A 185 -45.98 -47.41 5.83
N ASP A 186 -47.20 -47.97 5.74
CA ASP A 186 -47.73 -48.87 6.77
C ASP A 186 -48.92 -49.70 6.22
N ASP A 187 -48.93 -50.97 6.62
CA ASP A 187 -49.88 -52.11 6.44
C ASP A 187 -49.89 -52.93 5.13
#